data_AF-A0A2H9QVV7-F1
#
_entry.id   AF-A0A2H9QVV7-F1
#
_cell.length_a   1.000
_cell.length_b   1.000
_cell.length_c   1.000
_cell.angle_alpha   90.00
_cell.angle_beta   90.00
_cell.angle_gamma   90.00
#
_symmetry.space_group_name_H-M   'P 1'
#
loop_
_entity.id
_entity.type
_entity.pdbx_description
1 polymer ?
#
loop_
_entity_poly.entity_id
_entity_poly.type
_entity_poly.pdbx_seq_one_letter_code
_entity_poly.pdbx_strand_id
1 'polypeptide(L)'
;STISLNPVNIQKNTFVEFLWKRNEYRTPWLWSVAEVLKKSKKLTDAHLMCSPTGGGTRRGAHNCGKCDKKILSAIQNFSLTQNLSVFDNLYCECKEEWLDMLELEGFVTEFLTEKPKVFP
;
A
#
# COMPACT_ATOMS: atom_id res chain seq x y z
N SER A 1 -2.27 15.19 18.31
CA SER A 1 -3.33 14.64 17.44
C SER A 1 -2.89 13.27 16.92
N THR A 2 -3.83 12.41 16.54
CA THR A 2 -3.55 11.06 16.01
C THR A 2 -4.23 10.89 14.66
N ILE A 3 -3.54 10.29 13.69
CA ILE A 3 -4.05 9.97 12.35
C ILE A 3 -3.98 8.45 12.17
N SER A 4 -5.11 7.86 11.80
CA SER A 4 -5.21 6.43 11.48
C SER A 4 -5.17 6.24 9.96
N LEU A 5 -4.18 5.49 9.48
CA LEU A 5 -4.07 5.08 8.08
C LEU A 5 -4.62 3.67 7.93
N ASN A 6 -5.72 3.52 7.19
CA ASN A 6 -6.45 2.27 7.04
C ASN A 6 -6.40 1.81 5.58
N PRO A 7 -5.45 0.92 5.20
CA PRO A 7 -5.45 0.37 3.86
C PRO A 7 -6.74 -0.42 3.60
N VAL A 8 -7.34 -0.20 2.44
CA VAL A 8 -8.62 -0.82 2.06
C VAL A 8 -8.46 -2.34 1.99
N ASN A 9 -9.41 -3.04 2.59
CA ASN A 9 -9.58 -4.48 2.45
C ASN A 9 -10.93 -4.79 1.78
N ILE A 10 -11.10 -6.03 1.35
CA ILE A 10 -12.27 -6.47 0.58
C ILE A 10 -13.28 -7.09 1.55
N GLN A 11 -14.26 -6.29 1.98
CA GLN A 11 -15.38 -6.75 2.80
C GLN A 11 -16.51 -7.31 1.94
N LYS A 12 -17.26 -8.28 2.47
CA LYS A 12 -18.42 -8.87 1.76
C LYS A 12 -19.49 -7.83 1.48
N ASN A 13 -20.20 -7.97 0.37
CA ASN A 13 -21.34 -7.12 -0.01
C ASN A 13 -20.96 -5.63 -0.14
N THR A 14 -19.73 -5.35 -0.58
CA THR A 14 -19.26 -3.99 -0.86
C THR A 14 -19.01 -3.80 -2.35
N PHE A 15 -19.02 -2.55 -2.81
CA PHE A 15 -18.62 -2.23 -4.17
C PHE A 15 -17.17 -2.65 -4.47
N VAL A 16 -16.28 -2.56 -3.48
CA VAL A 16 -14.90 -3.04 -3.60
C VAL A 16 -14.85 -4.54 -3.87
N GLU A 17 -15.73 -5.35 -3.26
CA GLU A 17 -15.83 -6.78 -3.58
C GLU A 17 -16.36 -7.02 -5.00
N PHE A 18 -17.31 -6.21 -5.47
CA PHE A 18 -17.79 -6.27 -6.85
C PHE A 18 -16.66 -6.04 -7.86
N LEU A 19 -15.86 -4.98 -7.67
CA LEU A 19 -14.71 -4.67 -8.52
C LEU A 19 -13.63 -5.76 -8.43
N TRP A 20 -13.33 -6.23 -7.21
CA TRP A 20 -12.32 -7.27 -7.00
C TRP A 20 -12.68 -8.59 -7.70
N LYS A 21 -13.96 -9.01 -7.65
CA LYS A 21 -14.42 -10.21 -8.37
C LYS A 21 -14.27 -10.10 -9.89
N ARG A 22 -14.19 -8.88 -10.43
CA ARG A 22 -14.00 -8.57 -11.85
C ARG A 22 -12.54 -8.30 -12.23
N ASN A 23 -11.61 -8.45 -11.27
CA ASN A 23 -10.20 -8.05 -11.41
C ASN A 23 -10.01 -6.54 -11.73
N GLU A 24 -10.99 -5.71 -11.41
CA GLU A 24 -10.95 -4.25 -11.58
C GLU A 24 -10.41 -3.53 -10.33
N TYR A 25 -10.16 -4.28 -9.25
CA TYR A 25 -9.54 -3.78 -8.02
C TYR A 25 -8.58 -4.82 -7.44
N ARG A 26 -7.43 -4.36 -6.93
CA ARG A 26 -6.50 -5.15 -6.12
C ARG A 26 -6.28 -4.47 -4.78
N THR A 27 -6.05 -5.27 -3.73
CA THR A 27 -5.67 -4.75 -2.42
C THR A 27 -4.30 -4.06 -2.46
N PRO A 28 -4.03 -3.10 -1.57
CA PRO A 28 -2.74 -2.41 -1.52
C PRO A 28 -1.57 -3.36 -1.21
N TRP A 29 -0.39 -3.06 -1.77
CA TRP A 29 0.86 -3.64 -1.28
C TRP A 29 1.16 -3.14 0.13
N LEU A 30 1.68 -4.02 0.99
CA LEU A 30 2.25 -3.62 2.27
C LEU A 30 3.46 -2.70 2.09
N TRP A 31 4.19 -2.82 0.97
CA TRP A 31 5.23 -1.87 0.61
C TRP A 31 4.70 -0.45 0.46
N SER A 32 3.57 -0.26 -0.23
CA SER A 32 2.90 1.04 -0.31
C SER A 32 2.48 1.56 1.06
N VAL A 33 1.95 0.71 1.94
CA VAL A 33 1.57 1.11 3.31
C VAL A 33 2.76 1.62 4.11
N ALA A 34 3.88 0.89 4.08
CA ALA A 34 5.11 1.30 4.76
C ALA A 34 5.66 2.61 4.21
N GLU A 35 5.64 2.80 2.89
CA GLU A 35 6.14 4.01 2.25
C GLU A 35 5.25 5.24 2.54
N VAL A 36 3.93 5.06 2.58
CA VAL A 36 3.00 6.11 3.03
C VAL A 36 3.29 6.50 4.48
N LEU A 37 3.45 5.55 5.41
CA LEU A 37 3.79 5.85 6.81
C LEU A 37 5.10 6.63 6.92
N LYS A 38 6.15 6.20 6.20
CA LYS A 38 7.46 6.88 6.17
C LYS A 38 7.36 8.31 5.64
N LYS A 39 6.63 8.52 4.55
CA LYS A 39 6.44 9.86 3.94
C LYS A 39 5.58 10.74 4.83
N SER A 40 4.45 10.25 5.31
CA SER A 40 3.55 10.98 6.22
C SER A 40 4.27 11.42 7.49
N LYS A 41 5.12 10.59 8.09
CA LYS A 41 5.83 10.97 9.33
C LYS A 41 6.75 12.18 9.16
N LYS A 42 7.26 12.42 7.94
CA LYS A 42 8.07 13.61 7.63
C LYS A 42 7.25 14.88 7.42
N LEU A 43 5.93 14.75 7.24
CA LEU A 43 5.01 15.85 6.95
C LEU A 43 4.22 16.30 8.18
N THR A 44 4.21 15.51 9.25
CA THR A 44 3.43 15.82 10.46
C THR A 44 4.03 15.24 11.73
N ASP A 45 3.90 15.99 12.82
CA ASP A 45 4.21 15.54 14.17
C ASP A 45 3.10 14.70 14.80
N ALA A 46 1.94 14.57 14.14
CA ALA A 46 0.85 13.73 14.62
C ALA A 46 1.32 12.28 14.81
N HIS A 47 0.70 11.60 15.78
CA HIS A 47 0.92 10.17 16.00
C HIS A 47 0.23 9.38 14.88
N LEU A 48 1.00 8.60 14.12
CA LEU A 48 0.50 7.84 12.98
C LEU A 48 0.28 6.38 13.37
N MET A 49 -0.93 5.88 13.16
CA MET A 49 -1.32 4.51 13.46
C MET A 49 -1.77 3.79 12.20
N CYS A 50 -1.41 2.51 12.09
CA CYS A 50 -1.90 1.64 11.02
C CYS A 50 -2.02 0.20 11.53
N SER A 51 -3.21 -0.38 11.37
CA SER A 51 -3.45 -1.80 11.63
C SER A 51 -4.18 -2.41 10.42
N PRO A 52 -3.44 -2.92 9.42
CA PRO A 52 -4.04 -3.48 8.21
C PRO A 52 -4.95 -4.66 8.53
N THR A 53 -6.27 -4.44 8.52
CA THR A 53 -7.25 -5.48 8.86
C THR A 53 -7.24 -6.57 7.79
N GLY A 54 -6.98 -7.82 8.20
CA GLY A 54 -6.78 -8.94 7.27
C GLY A 54 -5.46 -8.85 6.50
N GLY A 55 -4.47 -8.09 7.00
CA GLY A 55 -3.15 -7.99 6.39
C GLY A 55 -2.49 -9.34 6.17
N GLY A 56 -1.82 -9.51 5.03
CA GLY A 56 -1.20 -10.76 4.61
C GLY A 56 -2.16 -11.80 4.05
N THR A 57 -3.45 -11.48 3.94
CA THR A 57 -4.44 -12.35 3.28
C THR A 57 -4.78 -11.82 1.89
N ARG A 58 -5.30 -12.68 1.02
CA ARG A 58 -5.78 -12.31 -0.33
C ARG A 58 -6.79 -11.15 -0.34
N ARG A 59 -7.54 -10.95 0.75
CA ARG A 59 -8.57 -9.90 0.87
C ARG A 59 -8.10 -8.66 1.63
N GLY A 60 -6.91 -8.64 2.21
CA GLY A 60 -6.33 -7.48 2.88
C GLY A 60 -5.04 -7.01 2.20
N ALA A 61 -4.39 -5.99 2.75
CA ALA A 61 -3.11 -5.54 2.22
C ALA A 61 -2.06 -6.65 2.35
N HIS A 62 -1.41 -7.01 1.25
CA HIS A 62 -0.43 -8.10 1.19
C HIS A 62 0.59 -7.85 0.09
N ASN A 63 1.74 -8.51 0.16
CA ASN A 63 2.72 -8.59 -0.91
C ASN A 63 2.69 -10.01 -1.52
N CYS A 64 3.84 -10.67 -1.70
CA CYS A 64 3.92 -12.04 -2.20
C CYS A 64 3.62 -13.12 -1.14
N GLY A 65 3.21 -12.77 0.08
CA GLY A 65 2.98 -13.70 1.18
C GLY A 65 4.24 -14.03 2.01
N LYS A 66 5.43 -14.09 1.40
CA LYS A 66 6.68 -14.44 2.11
C LYS A 66 7.10 -13.37 3.12
N CYS A 67 6.97 -12.09 2.76
CA CYS A 67 7.45 -10.97 3.56
C CYS A 67 6.36 -10.29 4.41
N ASP A 68 5.09 -10.64 4.21
CA ASP A 68 3.95 -9.95 4.78
C ASP A 68 4.01 -9.87 6.30
N LYS A 69 4.28 -11.00 6.97
CA LYS A 69 4.38 -11.04 8.44
C LYS A 69 5.45 -10.10 8.97
N LYS A 70 6.62 -10.03 8.30
CA LYS A 70 7.74 -9.18 8.71
C LYS A 70 7.37 -7.70 8.57
N ILE A 71 6.72 -7.33 7.46
CA ILE A 71 6.34 -5.94 7.18
C ILE A 71 5.17 -5.51 8.07
N LEU A 72 4.17 -6.36 8.30
CA LEU A 72 3.07 -6.09 9.24
C LEU A 72 3.60 -5.87 10.66
N SER A 73 4.58 -6.68 11.10
CA SER A 73 5.24 -6.47 12.39
C SER A 73 5.98 -5.12 12.45
N ALA A 74 6.65 -4.71 11.38
CA ALA A 74 7.28 -3.40 11.30
C ALA A 74 6.24 -2.25 11.34
N ILE A 75 5.11 -2.37 10.63
CA ILE A 75 4.01 -1.41 10.67
C ILE A 75 3.42 -1.28 12.08
N GLN A 76 3.24 -2.40 12.78
CA GLN A 76 2.77 -2.41 14.16
C GLN A 76 3.79 -1.74 15.10
N ASN A 77 5.07 -2.09 14.97
CA ASN A 77 6.14 -1.49 15.77
C ASN A 77 6.25 0.01 15.51
N PHE A 78 6.13 0.45 14.26
CA PHE A 78 6.07 1.87 13.91
C PHE A 78 4.88 2.56 14.58
N SER A 79 3.69 1.96 14.50
CA SER A 79 2.48 2.53 15.13
C SER A 79 2.69 2.77 16.63
N LEU A 80 3.30 1.81 17.33
CA LEU A 80 3.58 1.92 18.76
C LEU A 80 4.70 2.92 19.12
N THR A 81 5.77 2.97 18.31
CA THR A 81 7.02 3.65 18.68
C THR A 81 7.27 4.95 17.92
N GLN A 82 6.59 5.15 16.80
CA GLN A 82 6.85 6.20 15.80
C GLN A 82 8.28 6.18 15.23
N ASN A 83 9.03 5.11 15.45
CA ASN A 83 10.41 4.97 15.00
C ASN A 83 10.44 4.45 13.54
N LEU A 84 11.01 5.23 12.63
CA LEU A 84 11.15 4.87 11.22
C LEU A 84 12.16 3.73 10.99
N SER A 85 13.10 3.49 11.89
CA SER A 85 14.15 2.49 11.68
C SER A 85 13.64 1.06 11.64
N VAL A 86 12.41 0.82 12.09
CA VAL A 86 11.73 -0.49 11.96
C VAL A 86 11.58 -0.93 10.49
N PHE A 87 11.72 -0.01 9.54
CA PHE A 87 11.64 -0.27 8.10
C PHE A 87 12.99 -0.48 7.41
N ASP A 88 14.13 -0.18 8.05
CA ASP A 88 15.44 -0.05 7.38
C ASP A 88 16.01 -1.37 6.82
N ASN A 89 15.57 -2.52 7.35
CA ASN A 89 16.08 -3.85 6.98
C ASN A 89 14.99 -4.78 6.42
N LEU A 90 13.96 -4.19 5.80
CA LEU A 90 12.91 -4.93 5.12
C LEU A 90 13.29 -5.13 3.65
N TYR A 91 13.40 -6.40 3.24
CA TYR A 91 13.68 -6.78 1.88
C TYR A 91 12.95 -8.07 1.51
N CYS A 92 12.50 -8.14 0.28
CA CYS A 92 11.98 -9.32 -0.41
C CYS A 92 12.05 -9.05 -1.90
N GLU A 93 12.26 -10.08 -2.73
CA GLU A 93 12.28 -9.97 -4.19
C GLU A 93 11.05 -9.26 -4.77
N CYS A 94 9.86 -9.45 -4.20
CA CYS A 94 8.61 -8.79 -4.65
C CYS A 94 8.59 -7.27 -4.44
N LYS A 95 9.61 -6.69 -3.80
CA LYS A 95 9.77 -5.24 -3.76
C LYS A 95 10.07 -4.67 -5.15
N GLU A 96 10.81 -5.40 -5.98
CA GLU A 96 11.08 -4.99 -7.36
C GLU A 96 9.79 -5.03 -8.19
N GLU A 97 8.97 -6.08 -8.05
CA GLU A 97 7.63 -6.14 -8.70
C GLU A 97 6.73 -4.96 -8.33
N TRP A 98 6.80 -4.52 -7.06
CA TRP A 98 6.09 -3.35 -6.59
C TRP A 98 6.62 -2.05 -7.21
N LEU A 99 7.95 -1.92 -7.38
CA LEU A 99 8.56 -0.76 -8.03
C LEU A 99 8.22 -0.71 -9.52
N ASP A 100 8.33 -1.83 -10.23
CA ASP A 100 7.96 -1.96 -11.65
C ASP A 100 6.50 -1.54 -11.88
N MET A 101 5.62 -1.98 -10.98
CA MET A 101 4.22 -1.60 -11.03
C MET A 101 4.00 -0.09 -10.83
N LEU A 102 4.71 0.54 -9.89
CA LEU A 102 4.59 1.99 -9.68
C LEU A 102 5.08 2.77 -10.90
N GLU A 103 6.13 2.30 -11.57
CA GLU A 103 6.63 2.89 -12.82
C GLU A 103 5.59 2.78 -13.94
N LEU A 104 5.00 1.59 -14.12
CA LEU A 104 3.94 1.36 -15.10
C LEU A 104 2.68 2.17 -14.81
N GLU A 105 2.24 2.24 -13.55
CA GLU A 105 1.11 3.07 -13.12
C GLU A 105 1.36 4.55 -13.44
N GLY A 106 2.59 5.03 -13.25
CA GLY A 106 3.02 6.38 -13.63
C GLY A 106 2.87 6.62 -15.13
N PHE A 107 3.40 5.73 -15.96
CA PHE A 107 3.29 5.82 -17.42
C PHE A 107 1.84 5.81 -17.92
N VAL A 108 1.00 4.90 -17.39
CA VAL A 108 -0.43 4.85 -17.76
C VAL A 108 -1.15 6.14 -17.34
N THR A 109 -0.83 6.67 -16.16
CA THR A 109 -1.44 7.92 -15.68
C THR A 109 -1.05 9.10 -16.57
N GLU A 110 0.22 9.20 -16.97
CA GLU A 110 0.68 10.22 -17.92
C GLU A 110 -0.02 10.08 -19.28
N PHE A 111 -0.08 8.87 -19.83
CA PHE A 111 -0.76 8.60 -21.11
C PHE A 111 -2.25 8.94 -21.09
N LEU A 112 -2.96 8.65 -19.99
CA LEU A 112 -4.39 8.93 -19.84
C LEU A 112 -4.69 10.41 -19.54
N THR A 113 -3.72 11.15 -19.01
CA THR A 113 -3.86 12.58 -18.69
C THR A 113 -3.37 13.49 -19.83
N GLU A 114 -2.50 13.00 -20.71
CA GLU A 114 -2.28 13.60 -22.01
C GLU A 114 -3.53 13.43 -22.89
N LYS A 115 -4.19 14.54 -23.25
CA LYS A 115 -5.35 14.54 -24.18
C LYS A 115 -5.05 13.69 -25.41
N PRO A 116 -6.03 12.96 -25.99
CA PRO A 116 -5.81 12.26 -27.24
C PRO A 116 -5.30 13.26 -28.28
N LYS A 117 -4.08 13.04 -28.79
CA LYS A 117 -3.64 13.69 -30.03
C LYS A 117 -4.63 13.23 -31.09
N VAL A 118 -5.53 14.12 -31.49
CA VAL A 118 -6.31 13.94 -32.71
C VAL A 118 -5.27 13.87 -33.82
N PHE A 119 -4.99 12.66 -34.29
CA PHE A 119 -4.19 12.48 -35.48
C PHE A 119 -5.00 13.08 -36.65
N PRO A 120 -4.36 13.89 -37.51
CA PRO A 120 -5.03 14.53 -38.64
C PRO A 120 -5.58 13.50 -39.64
#